data_AF-C1L7R8-F1
#
_entry.id   AF-C1L7R8-F1
#
_cell.length_a   1.000
_cell.length_b   1.000
_cell.length_c   1.000
_cell.angle_alpha   90.00
_cell.angle_beta   90.00
_cell.angle_gamma   90.00
#
_symmetry.space_group_name_H-M   'P 1'
#
loop_
_entity.id
_entity.type
_entity.pdbx_description
1 polymer ?
#
loop_
_entity_poly.entity_id
_entity_poly.type
_entity_poly.pdbx_seq_one_letter_code
_entity_poly.pdbx_strand_id
1 'polypeptide(L)'
;MVVKITKEDERLLEEYSQAASKSSEKLVYVNAIMISSIPIWLFFGVHKMPLVANSVLFAIISLASTFLMSLAYKNSKAPLMERIAIRRTEAITKEVNSEAGKDKKLSKKNREDIVRERTKKVADYESTTFSIFYNNCLFLLLLLLLSAVLHHFSNQINYSVSMLIAAGATAFLSSGKGSF
;
A
#
# COMPACT_ATOMS: atom_id res chain seq x y z
N MET A 1 29.89 -1.16 -27.06
CA MET A 1 29.36 0.18 -27.39
C MET A 1 28.64 0.69 -26.15
N VAL A 2 29.30 1.55 -25.36
CA VAL A 2 28.69 2.13 -24.15
C VAL A 2 27.72 3.21 -24.63
N VAL A 3 26.42 2.93 -24.56
CA VAL A 3 25.39 3.92 -24.84
C VAL A 3 25.47 4.95 -23.72
N LYS A 4 26.00 6.14 -24.00
CA LYS A 4 25.94 7.27 -23.06
C LYS A 4 24.46 7.64 -22.92
N ILE A 5 23.89 7.35 -21.75
CA ILE A 5 22.57 7.85 -21.38
C ILE A 5 22.70 9.38 -21.32
N THR A 6 21.90 10.07 -22.12
CA THR A 6 21.90 11.52 -22.15
C THR A 6 21.16 12.03 -20.91
N LYS A 7 21.49 13.23 -20.41
CA LYS A 7 20.77 13.82 -19.26
C LYS A 7 19.24 13.88 -19.47
N GLU A 8 18.81 14.01 -20.73
CA GLU A 8 17.40 13.99 -21.09
C GLU A 8 16.77 12.60 -20.91
N ASP A 9 17.50 11.53 -21.23
CA ASP A 9 17.06 10.15 -21.03
C ASP A 9 16.99 9.79 -19.53
N GLU A 10 17.94 10.30 -18.72
CA GLU A 10 17.88 10.18 -17.25
C GLU A 10 16.65 10.90 -16.69
N ARG A 11 16.39 12.12 -17.15
CA ARG A 11 15.21 12.92 -16.75
C ARG A 11 13.91 12.21 -17.11
N LEU A 12 13.80 11.66 -18.31
CA LEU A 12 12.62 10.90 -18.74
C LEU A 12 12.45 9.63 -17.92
N LEU A 13 13.52 8.86 -17.67
CA LEU A 13 13.46 7.65 -16.83
C LEU A 13 13.05 7.98 -15.39
N GLU A 14 13.56 9.09 -14.86
CA GLU A 14 13.19 9.59 -13.55
C GLU A 14 11.71 9.98 -13.52
N GLU A 15 11.24 10.73 -14.52
CA GLU A 15 9.84 11.15 -14.66
C GLU A 15 8.87 9.96 -14.80
N TYR A 16 9.20 8.95 -15.62
CA TYR A 16 8.43 7.70 -15.72
C TYR A 16 8.42 6.91 -14.40
N SER A 17 9.54 6.88 -13.68
CA SER A 17 9.62 6.23 -12.38
C SER A 17 8.82 6.96 -11.31
N GLN A 18 8.85 8.29 -11.33
CA GLN A 18 8.16 9.15 -10.38
C GLN A 18 6.66 9.18 -10.65
N ALA A 19 6.22 9.22 -11.91
CA ALA A 19 4.79 9.23 -12.27
C ALA A 19 4.08 7.93 -11.85
N ALA A 20 4.71 6.77 -12.09
CA ALA A 20 4.18 5.48 -11.63
C ALA A 20 4.10 5.43 -10.08
N SER A 21 5.15 5.91 -9.40
CA SER A 21 5.20 5.95 -7.93
C SER A 21 4.14 6.89 -7.33
N LYS A 22 3.95 8.09 -7.91
CA LYS A 22 2.98 9.10 -7.42
C LYS A 22 1.53 8.63 -7.49
N SER A 23 1.15 7.88 -8.54
CA SER A 23 -0.20 7.32 -8.66
C SER A 23 -0.48 6.34 -7.52
N SER A 24 0.43 5.40 -7.29
CA SER A 24 0.31 4.39 -6.24
C SER A 24 0.41 4.99 -4.83
N GLU A 25 1.23 6.02 -4.63
CA GLU A 25 1.31 6.73 -3.35
C GLU A 25 0.02 7.47 -3.00
N LYS A 26 -0.64 8.09 -3.99
CA LYS A 26 -1.97 8.68 -3.79
C LYS A 26 -2.99 7.62 -3.34
N LEU A 27 -2.97 6.43 -3.96
CA LEU A 27 -3.85 5.32 -3.57
C LEU A 27 -3.61 4.87 -2.13
N VAL A 28 -2.36 4.79 -1.69
CA VAL A 28 -1.96 4.46 -0.32
C VAL A 28 -2.55 5.45 0.70
N TYR A 29 -2.37 6.76 0.49
CA TYR A 29 -2.86 7.76 1.44
C TYR A 29 -4.38 7.86 1.49
N VAL A 30 -5.06 7.81 0.34
CA VAL A 30 -6.53 7.84 0.30
C VAL A 30 -7.11 6.64 1.04
N ASN A 31 -6.56 5.44 0.84
CA ASN A 31 -7.02 4.25 1.55
C ASN A 31 -6.70 4.30 3.04
N ALA A 32 -5.56 4.88 3.44
CA ALA A 32 -5.21 5.04 4.85
C ALA A 32 -6.20 5.93 5.60
N ILE A 33 -6.69 7.00 4.96
CA ILE A 33 -7.72 7.89 5.52
C ILE A 33 -9.07 7.18 5.58
N MET A 34 -9.46 6.45 4.53
CA MET A 34 -10.72 5.72 4.53
C MET A 34 -10.76 4.67 5.65
N ILE A 35 -9.73 3.84 5.78
CA ILE A 35 -9.73 2.78 6.79
C ILE A 35 -9.68 3.33 8.22
N SER A 36 -8.99 4.45 8.46
CA SER A 36 -8.91 5.07 9.80
C SER A 36 -10.20 5.77 10.22
N SER A 37 -11.08 6.11 9.26
CA SER A 37 -12.39 6.71 9.52
C SER A 37 -13.49 5.70 9.90
N ILE A 38 -13.41 4.45 9.42
CA ILE A 38 -14.39 3.39 9.71
C ILE A 38 -14.61 3.18 11.22
N PRO A 39 -13.57 3.14 12.06
CA PRO A 39 -13.71 2.97 13.50
C PRO A 39 -14.48 4.10 14.19
N ILE A 40 -14.44 5.33 13.65
CA ILE A 40 -15.23 6.45 14.19
C ILE A 40 -16.72 6.08 14.18
N TRP A 41 -17.19 5.49 13.07
CA TRP A 41 -18.56 5.01 12.97
C TRP A 41 -18.86 3.88 13.96
N LEU A 42 -17.92 2.95 14.16
CA LEU A 42 -18.09 1.85 15.12
C LEU A 42 -18.28 2.37 16.55
N PHE A 43 -17.47 3.33 17.00
CA PHE A 43 -17.55 3.87 18.36
C PHE A 43 -18.71 4.85 18.56
N PHE A 44 -19.11 5.58 17.53
CA PHE A 44 -20.32 6.39 17.56
C PHE A 44 -21.59 5.52 17.59
N GLY A 45 -21.69 4.55 16.68
CA GLY A 45 -22.90 3.76 16.46
C GLY A 45 -23.14 2.70 17.53
N VAL A 46 -22.09 1.92 17.86
CA VAL A 46 -22.18 0.76 18.78
C VAL A 46 -21.94 1.20 20.22
N HIS A 47 -20.82 1.87 20.49
CA HIS A 47 -20.44 2.29 21.85
C HIS A 47 -21.15 3.58 22.31
N LYS A 48 -22.01 4.17 21.48
CA LYS A 48 -22.80 5.39 21.79
C LYS A 48 -21.95 6.56 22.29
N MET A 49 -20.73 6.68 21.77
CA MET A 49 -19.82 7.76 22.15
C MET A 49 -20.18 9.07 21.41
N PRO A 50 -20.43 10.19 22.10
CA PRO A 50 -20.89 11.42 21.46
C PRO A 50 -19.79 12.04 20.58
N LEU A 51 -20.11 12.26 19.29
CA LEU A 51 -19.17 12.76 18.28
C LEU A 51 -18.66 14.17 18.57
N VAL A 52 -19.55 15.11 18.88
CA VAL A 52 -19.20 16.53 19.03
C VAL A 52 -18.26 16.73 20.23
N ALA A 53 -18.61 16.11 21.37
CA ALA A 53 -17.84 16.21 22.60
C ALA A 53 -16.45 15.57 22.52
N ASN A 54 -16.28 14.55 21.67
CA ASN A 54 -15.01 13.84 21.50
C ASN A 54 -14.36 14.06 20.13
N SER A 55 -14.80 15.09 19.40
CA SER A 55 -14.35 15.38 18.02
C SER A 55 -12.84 15.54 17.91
N VAL A 56 -12.22 16.23 18.86
CA VAL A 56 -10.76 16.41 18.92
C VAL A 56 -10.05 15.08 19.11
N LEU A 57 -10.56 14.20 19.98
CA LEU A 57 -9.99 12.86 20.20
C LEU A 57 -10.10 12.00 18.92
N PHE A 58 -11.28 11.98 18.29
CA PHE A 58 -11.49 11.27 17.03
C PHE A 58 -10.53 11.76 15.95
N ALA A 59 -10.33 13.07 15.82
CA ALA A 59 -9.41 13.65 14.85
C ALA A 59 -7.95 13.24 15.12
N ILE A 60 -7.45 13.41 16.34
CA ILE A 60 -6.06 13.11 16.71
C ILE A 60 -5.74 11.62 16.49
N ILE A 61 -6.59 10.73 17.02
CA ILE A 61 -6.36 9.28 16.95
C ILE A 61 -6.49 8.76 15.51
N SER A 62 -7.44 9.28 14.74
CA SER A 62 -7.60 8.89 13.33
C SER A 62 -6.42 9.37 12.48
N LEU A 63 -5.89 10.58 12.72
CA LEU A 63 -4.69 11.07 12.04
C LEU A 63 -3.46 10.22 12.38
N ALA A 64 -3.25 9.93 13.66
CA ALA A 64 -2.16 9.06 14.10
C ALA A 64 -2.26 7.66 13.48
N SER A 65 -3.47 7.10 13.44
CA SER A 65 -3.73 5.79 12.84
C SER A 65 -3.54 5.80 11.31
N THR A 66 -3.94 6.89 10.64
CA THR A 66 -3.69 7.09 9.20
C THR A 66 -2.21 7.08 8.89
N PHE A 67 -1.40 7.77 9.71
CA PHE A 67 0.05 7.80 9.56
C PHE A 67 0.65 6.40 9.72
N LEU A 68 0.29 5.69 10.79
CA LEU A 68 0.76 4.31 11.04
C LEU A 68 0.34 3.35 9.91
N MET A 69 -0.88 3.50 9.40
CA MET A 69 -1.37 2.64 8.33
C MET A 69 -0.74 2.94 6.98
N SER A 70 -0.46 4.22 6.70
CA SER A 70 0.34 4.60 5.53
C SER A 70 1.75 4.01 5.59
N LEU A 71 2.36 3.96 6.78
CA LEU A 71 3.64 3.27 6.98
C LEU A 71 3.49 1.77 6.72
N ALA A 72 2.44 1.15 7.24
CA ALA A 72 2.21 -0.28 7.07
C ALA A 72 2.11 -0.69 5.59
N TYR A 73 1.35 0.08 4.80
CA TYR A 73 1.24 -0.16 3.36
C TYR A 73 2.58 -0.03 2.63
N LYS A 74 3.37 1.00 2.98
CA LYS A 74 4.68 1.24 2.35
C LYS A 74 5.67 0.11 2.70
N ASN A 75 5.65 -0.38 3.93
CA ASN A 75 6.54 -1.44 4.40
C ASN A 75 6.26 -2.78 3.72
N SER A 76 4.98 -3.16 3.55
CA SER A 76 4.62 -4.40 2.85
C SER A 76 4.83 -4.33 1.33
N LYS A 77 4.74 -3.13 0.73
CA LYS A 77 4.78 -2.98 -0.73
C LYS A 77 6.11 -3.44 -1.34
N ALA A 78 7.24 -3.05 -0.75
CA ALA A 78 8.56 -3.33 -1.33
C ALA A 78 8.85 -4.84 -1.51
N PRO A 79 8.72 -5.71 -0.48
CA PRO A 79 8.95 -7.15 -0.66
C PRO A 79 7.93 -7.81 -1.59
N LEU A 80 6.66 -7.35 -1.56
CA LEU A 80 5.62 -7.86 -2.47
C LEU A 80 5.92 -7.52 -3.92
N MET A 81 6.36 -6.30 -4.20
CA MET A 81 6.70 -5.84 -5.54
C MET A 81 7.82 -6.67 -6.16
N GLU A 82 8.87 -7.00 -5.40
CA GLU A 82 9.97 -7.85 -5.88
C GLU A 82 9.48 -9.25 -6.26
N ARG A 83 8.70 -9.89 -5.38
CA ARG A 83 8.16 -11.23 -5.62
C ARG A 83 7.19 -11.28 -6.79
N ILE A 84 6.32 -10.28 -6.90
CA ILE A 84 5.37 -10.16 -8.03
C ILE A 84 6.13 -9.91 -9.32
N ALA A 85 7.15 -9.05 -9.32
CA ALA A 85 7.97 -8.80 -10.50
C ALA A 85 8.63 -10.09 -11.02
N ILE A 86 9.23 -10.90 -10.13
CA ILE A 86 9.84 -12.19 -10.51
C ILE A 86 8.80 -13.10 -11.18
N ARG A 87 7.61 -13.26 -10.60
CA ARG A 87 6.55 -14.13 -11.16
C ARG A 87 5.94 -13.59 -12.45
N ARG A 88 5.76 -12.28 -12.58
CA ARG A 88 5.13 -11.65 -13.74
C ARG A 88 6.08 -11.51 -14.93
N THR A 89 7.39 -11.48 -14.69
CA THR A 89 8.40 -11.35 -15.76
C THR A 89 8.28 -12.47 -16.79
N GLU A 90 8.10 -13.72 -16.36
CA GLU A 90 8.02 -14.87 -17.29
C GLU A 90 6.78 -14.79 -18.21
N ALA A 91 5.62 -14.49 -17.62
CA ALA A 91 4.37 -14.35 -18.37
C ALA A 91 4.43 -13.17 -19.35
N ILE A 92 4.90 -12.01 -18.90
CA ILE A 92 5.02 -10.80 -19.73
C ILE A 92 6.05 -11.00 -20.84
N THR A 93 7.15 -11.71 -20.57
CA THR A 93 8.15 -12.04 -21.61
C THR A 93 7.53 -12.88 -22.72
N LYS A 94 6.67 -13.84 -22.38
CA LYS A 94 5.93 -14.66 -23.37
C LYS A 94 4.94 -13.81 -24.18
N GLU A 95 4.21 -12.90 -23.55
CA GLU A 95 3.30 -11.97 -24.23
C GLU A 95 4.02 -11.03 -25.18
N VAL A 96 5.08 -10.37 -24.73
CA VAL A 96 5.87 -9.45 -25.56
C VAL A 96 6.53 -10.19 -26.74
N ASN A 97 7.02 -11.41 -26.53
CA ASN A 97 7.57 -12.24 -27.62
C ASN A 97 6.50 -12.67 -28.64
N SER A 98 5.26 -12.92 -28.20
CA SER A 98 4.11 -13.22 -29.08
C SER A 98 3.69 -12.00 -29.90
N GLU A 99 3.62 -10.81 -29.27
CA GLU A 99 3.35 -9.54 -29.95
C GLU A 99 4.45 -9.20 -30.97
N ALA A 100 5.72 -9.38 -30.61
CA ALA A 100 6.87 -9.09 -31.47
C ALA A 100 7.01 -10.05 -32.67
N GLY A 101 6.36 -11.21 -32.65
CA GLY A 101 6.26 -12.09 -33.83
C GLY A 101 5.52 -11.43 -35.01
N LYS A 102 4.69 -10.41 -34.72
CA LYS A 102 3.95 -9.62 -35.73
C LYS A 102 4.75 -8.42 -36.26
N ASP A 103 5.67 -7.88 -35.46
CA ASP A 103 6.54 -6.75 -35.82
C ASP A 103 8.03 -7.16 -35.88
N LYS A 104 8.48 -7.61 -37.06
CA LYS A 104 9.86 -8.08 -37.30
C LYS A 104 10.96 -7.03 -37.09
N LYS A 105 10.63 -5.77 -36.79
CA LYS A 105 11.58 -4.64 -36.67
C LYS A 105 12.06 -4.32 -35.24
N LEU A 106 11.58 -5.01 -34.21
CA LEU A 106 11.99 -4.74 -32.82
C LEU A 106 13.33 -5.41 -32.47
N SER A 107 14.34 -4.59 -32.11
CA SER A 107 15.64 -5.03 -31.58
C SER A 107 15.48 -5.76 -30.23
N LYS A 108 16.34 -6.76 -29.95
CA LYS A 108 16.32 -7.54 -28.69
C LYS A 108 16.33 -6.65 -27.45
N LYS A 109 17.15 -5.59 -27.46
CA LYS A 109 17.26 -4.61 -26.36
C LYS A 109 15.93 -3.91 -26.07
N ASN A 110 15.24 -3.44 -27.10
CA ASN A 110 13.96 -2.75 -26.93
C ASN A 110 12.89 -3.68 -26.34
N ARG A 111 12.96 -4.99 -26.61
CA ARG A 111 12.03 -5.98 -26.04
C ARG A 111 12.27 -6.16 -24.55
N GLU A 112 13.52 -6.27 -24.12
CA GLU A 112 13.88 -6.37 -22.71
C GLU A 112 13.44 -5.11 -21.94
N ASP A 113 13.60 -3.93 -22.54
CA ASP A 113 13.12 -2.67 -21.96
C ASP A 113 11.59 -2.63 -21.81
N ILE A 114 10.84 -3.07 -22.81
CA ILE A 114 9.36 -3.18 -22.75
C ILE A 114 8.92 -4.16 -21.66
N VAL A 115 9.54 -5.34 -21.59
CA VAL A 115 9.25 -6.34 -20.56
C VAL A 115 9.51 -5.75 -19.18
N ARG A 116 10.66 -5.08 -18.99
CA ARG A 116 11.02 -4.46 -17.71
C ARG A 116 10.03 -3.38 -17.29
N GLU A 117 9.61 -2.53 -18.22
CA GLU A 117 8.66 -1.45 -17.93
C GLU A 117 7.26 -1.99 -17.63
N ARG A 118 6.75 -2.94 -18.43
CA ARG A 118 5.44 -3.57 -18.20
C ARG A 118 5.43 -4.31 -16.86
N THR A 119 6.46 -5.10 -16.57
CA THR A 119 6.60 -5.82 -15.30
C THR A 119 6.63 -4.84 -14.13
N LYS A 120 7.40 -3.74 -14.22
CA LYS A 120 7.46 -2.73 -13.15
C LYS A 120 6.09 -2.10 -12.89
N LYS A 121 5.35 -1.73 -13.93
CA LYS A 121 4.01 -1.14 -13.79
C LYS A 121 3.01 -2.12 -13.16
N VAL A 122 2.98 -3.37 -13.64
CA VAL A 122 2.09 -4.40 -13.10
C VAL A 122 2.45 -4.73 -11.66
N ALA A 123 3.74 -4.92 -11.36
CA ALA A 123 4.20 -5.22 -10.01
C ALA A 123 3.90 -4.07 -9.04
N ASP A 124 4.06 -2.81 -9.45
CA ASP A 124 3.74 -1.65 -8.62
C ASP A 124 2.25 -1.57 -8.27
N TYR A 125 1.37 -1.82 -9.26
CA TYR A 125 -0.08 -1.81 -9.05
C TYR A 125 -0.58 -3.00 -8.21
N GLU A 126 -0.15 -4.21 -8.55
CA GLU A 126 -0.56 -5.44 -7.83
C GLU A 126 -0.04 -5.43 -6.39
N SER A 127 1.22 -5.05 -6.18
CA SER A 127 1.81 -4.95 -4.82
C SER A 127 1.11 -3.90 -3.97
N THR A 128 0.79 -2.73 -4.54
CA THR A 128 0.08 -1.67 -3.81
C THR A 128 -1.31 -2.15 -3.39
N THR A 129 -2.06 -2.76 -4.31
CA THR A 129 -3.41 -3.26 -4.04
C THR A 129 -3.40 -4.37 -2.98
N PHE A 130 -2.48 -5.32 -3.09
CA PHE A 130 -2.34 -6.41 -2.11
C PHE A 130 -1.91 -5.89 -0.74
N SER A 131 -0.97 -4.95 -0.70
CA SER A 131 -0.52 -4.32 0.56
C SER A 131 -1.65 -3.61 1.28
N ILE A 132 -2.50 -2.88 0.53
CA ILE A 132 -3.67 -2.19 1.09
C ILE A 132 -4.66 -3.22 1.65
N PHE A 133 -5.05 -4.21 0.85
CA PHE A 133 -6.02 -5.21 1.26
C PHE A 133 -5.59 -5.98 2.51
N TYR A 134 -4.36 -6.52 2.50
CA TYR A 134 -3.85 -7.34 3.59
C TYR A 134 -3.75 -6.55 4.90
N ASN A 135 -3.15 -5.36 4.87
CA ASN A 135 -3.02 -4.53 6.06
C ASN A 135 -4.38 -4.02 6.55
N ASN A 136 -5.34 -3.71 5.66
CA ASN A 136 -6.71 -3.37 6.05
C ASN A 136 -7.38 -4.50 6.84
N CYS A 137 -7.32 -5.73 6.33
CA CYS A 137 -7.90 -6.89 7.01
C CYS A 137 -7.24 -7.12 8.37
N LEU A 138 -5.91 -7.05 8.44
CA LEU A 138 -5.17 -7.21 9.68
C LEU A 138 -5.53 -6.13 10.71
N PHE A 139 -5.59 -4.86 10.28
CA PHE A 139 -5.96 -3.73 11.13
C PHE A 139 -7.38 -3.90 11.70
N LEU A 140 -8.37 -4.20 10.85
CA LEU A 140 -9.75 -4.37 11.30
C LEU A 140 -9.90 -5.56 12.25
N LEU A 141 -9.23 -6.68 11.96
CA LEU A 141 -9.25 -7.85 12.83
C LEU A 141 -8.66 -7.53 14.21
N LEU A 142 -7.49 -6.89 14.26
CA LEU A 142 -6.86 -6.50 15.52
C LEU A 142 -7.71 -5.47 16.28
N LEU A 143 -8.28 -4.49 15.57
CA LEU A 143 -9.15 -3.48 16.16
C LEU A 143 -10.38 -4.11 16.83
N LEU A 144 -11.05 -5.05 16.15
CA LEU A 144 -12.24 -5.72 16.68
C LEU A 144 -11.90 -6.56 17.91
N LEU A 145 -10.79 -7.31 17.87
CA LEU A 145 -10.34 -8.11 19.01
C LEU A 145 -9.97 -7.24 20.21
N LEU A 146 -9.17 -6.19 19.98
CA LEU A 146 -8.76 -5.26 21.04
C LEU A 146 -9.96 -4.52 21.61
N SER A 147 -10.88 -4.05 20.78
CA SER A 147 -12.07 -3.31 21.24
C SER A 147 -13.01 -4.19 22.06
N ALA A 148 -13.15 -5.47 21.69
CA ALA A 148 -13.93 -6.44 22.47
C ALA A 148 -13.33 -6.67 23.86
N VAL A 149 -11.99 -6.80 23.96
CA VAL A 149 -11.30 -6.97 25.25
C VAL A 149 -11.35 -5.69 26.09
N LEU A 150 -11.21 -4.53 25.45
CA LEU A 150 -11.20 -3.22 26.12
C LEU A 150 -12.60 -2.68 26.44
N HIS A 151 -13.67 -3.41 26.14
CA HIS A 151 -15.06 -2.97 26.37
C HIS A 151 -15.37 -2.69 27.85
N HIS A 152 -14.63 -3.29 28.78
CA HIS A 152 -14.79 -3.04 30.22
C HIS A 152 -14.28 -1.66 30.68
N PHE A 153 -13.48 -0.97 29.85
CA PHE A 153 -12.96 0.36 30.15
C PHE A 153 -13.86 1.47 29.58
N SER A 154 -13.53 2.73 29.87
CA SER A 154 -14.24 3.85 29.26
C SER A 154 -14.13 3.83 27.74
N ASN A 155 -15.19 4.25 27.04
CA ASN A 155 -15.23 4.27 25.58
C ASN A 155 -14.09 5.09 24.95
N GLN A 156 -13.64 6.14 25.65
CA GLN A 156 -12.50 6.98 25.24
C GLN A 156 -11.17 6.21 25.25
N ILE A 157 -10.93 5.44 26.31
CA ILE A 157 -9.72 4.61 26.46
C ILE A 157 -9.78 3.48 25.44
N ASN A 158 -10.93 2.80 25.32
CA ASN A 158 -11.13 1.73 24.35
C ASN A 158 -10.79 2.22 22.94
N TYR A 159 -11.40 3.31 22.47
CA TYR A 159 -11.15 3.87 21.14
C TYR A 159 -9.66 4.21 20.92
N SER A 160 -9.06 4.95 21.84
CA SER A 160 -7.68 5.43 21.68
C SER A 160 -6.68 4.29 21.66
N VAL A 161 -6.82 3.36 22.60
CA VAL A 161 -5.88 2.24 22.77
C VAL A 161 -6.09 1.21 21.67
N SER A 162 -7.34 0.84 21.34
CA SER A 162 -7.61 -0.14 20.29
C SER A 162 -7.13 0.34 18.93
N MET A 163 -7.36 1.62 18.60
CA MET A 163 -6.91 2.22 17.34
C MET A 163 -5.39 2.25 17.22
N LEU A 164 -4.71 2.80 18.23
CA LEU A 164 -3.25 2.96 18.19
C LEU A 164 -2.53 1.63 18.25
N ILE A 165 -2.99 0.68 19.09
CA ILE A 165 -2.37 -0.65 19.15
C ILE A 165 -2.66 -1.44 17.87
N ALA A 166 -3.88 -1.42 17.33
CA ALA A 166 -4.17 -2.12 16.08
C ALA A 166 -3.35 -1.56 14.91
N ALA A 167 -3.27 -0.23 14.78
CA ALA A 167 -2.51 0.42 13.73
C ALA A 167 -0.99 0.22 13.91
N GLY A 168 -0.50 0.34 15.15
CA GLY A 168 0.90 0.14 15.49
C GLY A 168 1.35 -1.32 15.31
N ALA A 169 0.54 -2.27 15.74
CA ALA A 169 0.80 -3.69 15.55
C ALA A 169 0.79 -4.07 14.05
N THR A 170 -0.15 -3.53 13.27
CA THR A 170 -0.17 -3.71 11.81
C THR A 170 1.09 -3.15 11.17
N ALA A 171 1.51 -1.93 11.54
CA ALA A 171 2.75 -1.33 11.05
C ALA A 171 4.00 -2.12 11.46
N PHE A 172 4.06 -2.61 12.69
CA PHE A 172 5.16 -3.45 13.16
C PHE A 172 5.24 -4.77 12.39
N LEU A 173 4.11 -5.48 12.27
CA LEU A 173 4.03 -6.74 11.54
C LEU A 173 4.36 -6.53 10.06
N SER A 174 3.91 -5.45 9.43
CA SER A 174 4.25 -5.13 8.03
C SER A 174 5.75 -4.90 7.78
N SER A 175 6.52 -4.58 8.83
CA SER A 175 7.96 -4.30 8.75
C SER A 175 8.82 -5.57 8.87
N GLY A 176 8.21 -6.70 9.26
CA GLY A 176 8.91 -7.97 9.42
C GLY A 176 9.45 -8.48 8.09
N LYS A 177 10.74 -8.86 8.05
CA LYS A 177 11.44 -9.41 6.86
C LYS A 177 10.82 -10.71 6.30
N GLY A 178 9.83 -11.29 6.98
CA GLY A 178 9.07 -12.46 6.55
C GLY A 178 7.56 -12.23 6.44
N SER A 179 7.09 -10.98 6.54
CA SER A 179 5.67 -10.67 6.42
C SER A 179 5.26 -10.65 4.95
N PHE A 180 4.90 -11.86 4.51
CA PHE A 180 4.27 -12.29 3.26
C PHE A 180 5.15 -12.40 2.02
#